data_AF-A0AAV3FAE5-F1
#
_entry.id   AF-A0AAV3FAE5-F1
#
_cell.length_a   1.000
_cell.length_b   1.000
_cell.length_c   1.000
_cell.angle_alpha   90.00
_cell.angle_beta   90.00
_cell.angle_gamma   90.00
#
_symmetry.space_group_name_H-M   'P 1'
#
loop_
_entity.id
_entity.type
_entity.pdbx_description
1 polymer ?
#
loop_
_entity_poly.entity_id
_entity_poly.type
_entity_poly.pdbx_seq_one_letter_code
_entity_poly.pdbx_strand_id
1 'polypeptide(L)'
;MGFKEKLSKYYTDSYLEKYGDRMAQFQGSVISEKIEEKTILWIFHKLVVTLIVKPERSKQIIKCVYKKNRWFKKPTFISVKKGNNVIVQGLKSNKENEKEYIALNNILNLTTKQDLVPVDHSQLKKARQQQFKQR
;
A
#
# COMPACT_ATOMS: atom_id res chain seq x y z
N MET A 1 -4.98 -16.13 -26.63
CA MET A 1 -4.97 -15.82 -25.18
C MET A 1 -5.33 -17.09 -24.42
N GLY A 2 -4.38 -17.61 -23.65
CA GLY A 2 -4.57 -18.81 -22.85
C GLY A 2 -5.63 -18.63 -21.77
N PHE A 3 -6.23 -19.72 -21.30
CA PHE A 3 -7.24 -19.71 -20.23
C PHE A 3 -6.79 -18.94 -18.97
N LYS A 4 -5.50 -19.04 -18.64
CA LYS A 4 -4.87 -18.30 -17.53
C LYS A 4 -4.84 -16.78 -17.75
N GLU A 5 -4.58 -16.33 -18.98
CA GLU A 5 -4.61 -14.90 -19.32
C GLU A 5 -6.02 -14.35 -19.28
N LYS A 6 -7.01 -15.10 -19.79
CA LYS A 6 -8.43 -14.68 -19.73
C LYS A 6 -8.93 -14.53 -18.30
N LEU A 7 -8.62 -15.50 -17.43
CA LEU A 7 -8.95 -15.40 -16.01
C LEU A 7 -8.25 -14.23 -15.34
N SER A 8 -6.94 -14.08 -15.54
CA SER A 8 -6.17 -12.97 -14.93
C SER A 8 -6.70 -11.60 -15.39
N LYS A 9 -7.03 -11.47 -16.67
CA LYS A 9 -7.60 -10.25 -17.25
C LYS A 9 -8.98 -9.97 -16.67
N TYR A 10 -9.86 -10.96 -16.58
CA TYR A 10 -11.18 -10.81 -15.98
C TYR A 10 -11.11 -10.37 -14.50
N TYR A 11 -10.24 -10.99 -13.70
CA TYR A 11 -10.04 -10.57 -12.31
C TYR A 11 -9.47 -9.16 -12.20
N THR A 12 -8.58 -8.77 -13.10
CA THR A 12 -7.99 -7.43 -13.14
C THR A 12 -9.02 -6.38 -13.54
N ASP A 13 -9.78 -6.63 -14.60
CA ASP A 13 -10.80 -5.71 -15.13
C ASP A 13 -11.93 -5.52 -14.10
N SER A 14 -12.44 -6.60 -13.49
CA SER A 14 -13.42 -6.50 -12.39
C SER A 14 -12.88 -5.77 -11.14
N TYR A 15 -11.58 -5.88 -10.85
CA TYR A 15 -10.97 -5.15 -9.74
C TYR A 15 -10.81 -3.66 -10.05
N LEU A 16 -10.41 -3.33 -11.29
CA LEU A 16 -10.34 -1.96 -11.79
C LEU A 16 -11.72 -1.31 -11.83
N GLU A 17 -12.75 -2.04 -12.26
CA GLU A 17 -14.13 -1.54 -12.30
C GLU A 17 -14.67 -1.25 -10.88
N LYS A 18 -14.40 -2.13 -9.91
CA LYS A 18 -14.89 -1.97 -8.53
C LYS A 18 -14.13 -0.94 -7.71
N TYR A 19 -12.84 -0.77 -7.96
CA TYR A 19 -11.95 0.00 -7.09
C TYR A 19 -11.22 1.14 -7.79
N GLY A 20 -11.36 1.29 -9.11
CA GLY A 20 -10.63 2.25 -9.94
C GLY A 20 -10.72 3.69 -9.45
N ASP A 21 -11.93 4.16 -9.17
CA ASP A 21 -12.19 5.51 -8.66
C ASP A 21 -11.55 5.76 -7.27
N ARG A 22 -11.38 4.69 -6.51
CA ARG A 22 -10.88 4.73 -5.12
C ARG A 22 -9.41 4.35 -5.01
N MET A 23 -8.76 3.92 -6.08
CA MET A 23 -7.33 3.63 -6.08
C MET A 23 -6.54 4.93 -5.89
N ALA A 24 -5.61 4.89 -4.96
CA ALA A 24 -4.71 6.00 -4.66
C ALA A 24 -3.27 5.51 -4.65
N GLN A 25 -2.44 6.14 -5.47
CA GLN A 25 -1.00 5.96 -5.45
C GLN A 25 -0.31 7.32 -5.38
N PHE A 26 0.56 7.49 -4.39
CA PHE A 26 1.34 8.71 -4.23
C PHE A 26 2.67 8.45 -3.52
N GLN A 27 3.61 9.36 -3.71
CA GLN A 27 4.89 9.38 -3.03
C GLN A 27 4.90 10.52 -2.01
N GLY A 28 5.52 10.28 -0.84
CA GLY A 28 5.58 11.28 0.21
C GLY A 28 6.48 10.88 1.38
N SER A 29 6.66 11.82 2.29
CA SER A 29 7.46 11.64 3.50
C SER A 29 6.58 11.30 4.69
N VAL A 30 7.03 10.35 5.51
CA VAL A 30 6.31 9.94 6.73
C VAL A 30 6.52 10.97 7.83
N ILE A 31 5.42 11.47 8.38
CA ILE A 31 5.42 12.41 9.52
C ILE A 31 5.38 11.64 10.84
N SER A 32 4.54 10.61 10.91
CA SER A 32 4.40 9.77 12.10
C SER A 32 3.92 8.37 11.76
N GLU A 33 4.37 7.43 12.57
CA GLU A 33 3.99 6.03 12.57
C GLU A 33 3.38 5.64 13.91
N LYS A 34 2.32 4.84 13.87
CA LYS A 34 1.74 4.17 15.03
C LYS A 34 1.48 2.72 14.67
N ILE A 35 2.12 1.81 15.38
CA ILE A 35 1.98 0.37 15.20
C ILE A 35 1.21 -0.18 16.40
N GLU A 36 0.09 -0.85 16.14
CA GLU A 36 -0.73 -1.50 17.16
C GLU A 36 -0.81 -2.99 16.85
N GLU A 37 -0.24 -3.79 17.75
CA GLU A 37 -0.29 -5.25 17.68
C GLU A 37 -1.19 -5.78 18.79
N LYS A 38 -2.16 -6.60 18.42
CA LYS A 38 -3.04 -7.29 19.38
C LYS A 38 -2.98 -8.78 19.11
N THR A 39 -2.83 -9.55 20.18
CA THR A 39 -2.93 -11.01 20.14
C THR A 39 -4.13 -11.41 21.00
N ILE A 40 -5.06 -12.15 20.40
CA ILE A 40 -6.28 -12.65 21.05
C ILE A 40 -6.17 -14.17 21.08
N LEU A 41 -6.36 -14.77 22.27
CA LEU A 41 -6.36 -16.23 22.48
C LEU A 41 -5.08 -16.92 21.95
N TRP A 42 -3.95 -16.21 21.91
CA TRP A 42 -2.63 -16.66 21.41
C TRP A 42 -2.56 -17.03 19.91
N ILE A 43 -3.67 -17.41 19.28
CA ILE A 43 -3.76 -17.86 17.89
C ILE A 43 -4.16 -16.77 16.90
N PHE A 44 -4.82 -15.71 17.36
CA PHE A 44 -5.32 -14.65 16.49
C PHE A 44 -4.46 -13.40 16.64
N HIS A 45 -3.72 -13.07 15.58
CA HIS A 45 -2.88 -11.88 15.55
C HIS A 45 -3.50 -10.82 14.65
N LYS A 46 -3.64 -9.62 15.21
CA LYS A 46 -4.14 -8.43 14.54
C LYS A 46 -3.06 -7.35 14.58
N LEU A 47 -2.66 -6.90 13.40
CA LEU A 47 -1.74 -5.79 13.21
C LEU A 47 -2.49 -4.64 12.56
N VAL A 48 -2.45 -3.49 13.20
CA VAL A 48 -2.98 -2.23 12.67
C VAL A 48 -1.85 -1.22 12.68
N VAL A 49 -1.47 -0.74 11.50
CA VAL A 49 -0.47 0.33 11.36
C VAL A 49 -1.15 1.57 10.83
N THR A 50 -1.00 2.68 11.54
CA THR A 50 -1.45 3.99 11.10
C THR A 50 -0.24 4.84 10.75
N LEU A 51 -0.18 5.31 9.51
CA LEU A 51 0.87 6.21 9.03
C LEU A 51 0.24 7.55 8.69
N ILE A 52 0.93 8.63 9.00
CA ILE A 52 0.61 9.97 8.55
C ILE A 52 1.66 10.37 7.52
N VAL A 53 1.24 10.60 6.29
CA VAL A 53 2.15 10.86 5.17
C VAL A 53 1.86 12.22 4.57
N LYS A 54 2.92 13.00 4.34
CA LYS A 54 2.86 14.24 3.56
C LYS A 54 3.30 13.93 2.13
N PRO A 55 2.38 14.01 1.14
CA PRO A 55 2.73 13.83 -0.26
C PRO A 55 3.74 14.90 -0.71
N GLU A 56 4.62 14.58 -1.66
CA GLU A 56 5.51 15.58 -2.24
C GLU A 56 4.74 16.60 -3.10
N ARG A 57 3.71 16.15 -3.81
CA ARG A 57 2.92 16.97 -4.75
C ARG A 57 1.80 17.79 -4.09
N SER A 58 1.51 17.60 -2.81
CA SER A 58 0.39 18.25 -2.11
C SER A 58 0.77 18.65 -0.69
N LYS A 59 0.19 19.75 -0.21
CA LYS A 59 0.32 20.20 1.19
C LYS A 59 -0.59 19.41 2.15
N GLN A 60 -1.53 18.63 1.63
CA GLN A 60 -2.50 17.89 2.43
C GLN A 60 -1.83 16.72 3.15
N ILE A 61 -2.07 16.60 4.46
CA ILE A 61 -1.62 15.47 5.25
C ILE A 61 -2.60 14.32 5.07
N ILE A 62 -2.10 13.15 4.68
CA ILE A 62 -2.92 11.98 4.39
C ILE A 62 -2.73 10.92 5.47
N LYS A 63 -3.84 10.44 6.02
CA LYS A 63 -3.85 9.29 6.92
C LYS A 63 -3.90 8.00 6.12
N CYS A 64 -2.97 7.10 6.38
CA CYS A 64 -2.91 5.78 5.78
C CYS A 64 -3.04 4.71 6.87
N VAL A 65 -3.81 3.66 6.62
CA VAL A 65 -4.07 2.61 7.59
C VAL A 65 -3.88 1.24 6.96
N TYR A 66 -2.98 0.45 7.51
CA TYR A 66 -2.80 -0.96 7.18
C TYR A 66 -3.47 -1.81 8.25
N LYS A 67 -4.32 -2.76 7.85
CA LYS A 67 -4.94 -3.73 8.75
C LYS A 67 -4.68 -5.12 8.21
N LYS A 68 -4.02 -5.97 9.01
CA LYS A 68 -3.79 -7.37 8.65
C LYS A 68 -4.08 -8.27 9.83
N ASN A 69 -4.91 -9.28 9.56
CA ASN A 69 -5.22 -10.32 10.52
C ASN A 69 -4.64 -11.63 9.98
N ARG A 70 -4.02 -12.43 10.83
CA ARG A 70 -3.60 -13.78 10.51
C ARG A 70 -3.86 -14.71 11.69
N TRP A 71 -4.19 -15.94 11.35
CA TRP A 71 -4.21 -17.07 12.27
C TRP A 71 -2.81 -17.68 12.37
N PHE A 72 -2.39 -18.05 13.58
CA PHE A 72 -1.13 -18.70 13.98
C PHE A 72 0.17 -17.92 13.70
N LYS A 73 0.30 -17.23 12.57
CA LYS A 73 1.50 -16.49 12.20
C LYS A 73 1.31 -15.00 12.46
N LYS A 74 2.23 -14.40 13.22
CA LYS A 74 2.26 -12.95 13.43
C LYS A 74 2.44 -12.24 12.08
N PRO A 75 1.53 -11.34 11.68
CA PRO A 75 1.73 -10.50 10.52
C PRO A 75 2.86 -9.50 10.81
N THR A 76 3.74 -9.30 9.84
CA THR A 76 4.84 -8.34 9.93
C THR A 76 4.55 -7.10 9.11
N PHE A 77 5.13 -5.97 9.50
CA PHE A 77 5.16 -4.74 8.71
C PHE A 77 6.61 -4.35 8.42
N ILE A 78 6.83 -3.60 7.34
CA ILE A 78 8.16 -3.05 7.04
C ILE A 78 8.54 -1.98 8.06
N SER A 79 9.85 -1.76 8.24
CA SER A 79 10.34 -0.68 9.10
C SER A 79 10.12 0.67 8.41
N VAL A 80 9.18 1.45 8.94
CA VAL A 80 8.88 2.81 8.49
C VAL A 80 9.08 3.75 9.67
N LYS A 81 9.93 4.75 9.51
CA LYS A 81 10.25 5.77 10.51
C LYS A 81 9.88 7.14 9.97
N LYS A 82 9.63 8.10 10.88
CA LYS A 82 9.54 9.52 10.54
C LYS A 82 10.71 9.96 9.64
N GLY A 83 10.39 10.67 8.56
CA GLY A 83 11.35 11.17 7.57
C GLY A 83 11.59 10.24 6.38
N ASN A 84 11.17 8.96 6.43
CA ASN A 84 11.33 8.05 5.29
C ASN A 84 10.48 8.50 4.11
N ASN A 85 11.04 8.40 2.89
CA ASN A 85 10.32 8.62 1.64
C ASN A 85 9.67 7.30 1.21
N VAL A 86 8.35 7.31 1.03
CA VAL A 86 7.55 6.12 0.77
C VAL A 86 6.65 6.31 -0.44
N ILE A 87 6.47 5.23 -1.22
CA ILE A 87 5.41 5.13 -2.22
C ILE A 87 4.27 4.34 -1.59
N VAL A 88 3.13 4.99 -1.43
CA VAL A 88 1.92 4.43 -0.87
C VAL A 88 1.00 3.98 -2.01
N GLN A 89 0.50 2.76 -1.92
CA GLN A 89 -0.53 2.22 -2.81
C GLN A 89 -1.68 1.68 -1.96
N GLY A 90 -2.89 2.17 -2.21
CA GLY A 90 -4.04 1.79 -1.41
C GLY A 90 -5.36 2.22 -2.00
N LEU A 91 -6.42 2.05 -1.22
CA LEU A 91 -7.78 2.42 -1.57
C LEU A 91 -8.29 3.48 -0.60
N LYS A 92 -8.91 4.56 -1.10
CA LYS A 92 -9.66 5.49 -0.26
C LYS A 92 -10.78 4.74 0.47
N SER A 93 -10.99 4.99 1.75
CA SER A 93 -12.09 4.38 2.52
C SER A 93 -13.47 4.67 1.89
N ASN A 94 -14.40 3.71 1.95
CA ASN A 94 -15.77 3.88 1.43
C ASN A 94 -16.79 4.27 2.50
N LYS A 95 -16.37 4.28 3.76
CA LYS A 95 -17.33 4.35 4.85
C LYS A 95 -17.66 5.81 5.10
N GLU A 96 -18.91 6.19 4.81
CA GLU A 96 -19.46 7.54 5.00
C GLU A 96 -19.29 8.06 6.45
N ASN A 97 -19.14 7.18 7.44
CA ASN A 97 -19.00 7.52 8.85
C ASN A 97 -17.55 7.40 9.41
N GLU A 98 -16.55 7.02 8.60
CA GLU A 98 -15.15 6.98 9.05
C GLU A 98 -14.36 8.17 8.47
N LYS A 99 -13.52 8.81 9.30
CA LYS A 99 -12.57 9.86 8.85
C LYS A 99 -11.85 9.41 7.57
N GLU A 100 -11.70 10.27 6.58
CA GLU A 100 -11.00 9.92 5.34
C GLU A 100 -9.60 9.36 5.62
N TYR A 101 -9.37 8.11 5.23
CA TYR A 101 -8.05 7.49 5.22
C TYR A 101 -7.90 6.59 4.01
N ILE A 102 -6.65 6.35 3.64
CA ILE A 102 -6.27 5.40 2.60
C ILE A 102 -5.95 4.06 3.26
N ALA A 103 -6.73 3.04 2.94
CA ALA A 103 -6.44 1.66 3.30
C ALA A 103 -5.23 1.17 2.50
N LEU A 104 -4.13 0.86 3.18
CA LEU A 104 -2.87 0.45 2.58
C LEU A 104 -2.98 -0.98 2.04
N ASN A 105 -2.69 -1.14 0.75
CA ASN A 105 -2.52 -2.45 0.11
C ASN A 105 -1.03 -2.79 0.02
N ASN A 106 -0.22 -1.83 -0.42
CA ASN A 106 1.23 -1.95 -0.48
C ASN A 106 1.90 -0.63 -0.11
N ILE A 107 3.12 -0.73 0.40
CA ILE A 107 3.99 0.41 0.67
C ILE A 107 5.43 0.01 0.35
N LEU A 108 6.11 0.89 -0.39
CA LEU A 108 7.52 0.78 -0.72
C LEU A 108 8.26 1.88 0.01
N ASN A 109 9.24 1.51 0.83
CA ASN A 109 10.14 2.45 1.47
C ASN A 109 11.35 2.69 0.56
N LEU A 110 11.43 3.88 -0.04
CA LEU A 110 12.53 4.25 -0.93
C LEU A 110 13.83 4.53 -0.18
N THR A 111 13.74 4.91 1.09
CA THR A 111 14.91 5.18 1.95
C THR A 111 15.60 3.88 2.34
N THR A 112 14.86 2.88 2.81
CA THR A 112 15.43 1.58 3.24
C THR A 112 15.41 0.51 2.16
N LYS A 113 14.78 0.76 1.02
CA LYS A 113 14.58 -0.19 -0.10
C LYS A 113 13.85 -1.47 0.35
N GLN A 114 12.86 -1.30 1.22
CA GLN A 114 12.03 -2.39 1.73
C GLN A 114 10.60 -2.27 1.22
N ASP A 115 10.02 -3.41 0.86
CA ASP A 115 8.68 -3.50 0.31
C ASP A 115 7.80 -4.37 1.21
N LEU A 116 6.57 -3.92 1.45
CA LEU A 116 5.61 -4.67 2.25
C LEU A 116 5.10 -5.90 1.51
N VAL A 117 4.79 -5.73 0.22
CA VAL A 117 4.55 -6.84 -0.72
C VAL A 117 5.72 -6.82 -1.69
N PRO A 118 6.53 -7.90 -1.77
CA PRO A 118 7.68 -7.91 -2.65
C PRO A 118 7.23 -7.73 -4.09
N VAL A 119 7.58 -6.58 -4.66
CA VAL A 119 7.38 -6.29 -6.08
C VAL A 119 8.69 -6.62 -6.78
N ASP A 120 8.63 -7.30 -7.91
CA ASP A 120 9.81 -7.52 -8.73
C ASP A 120 10.33 -6.17 -9.26
N HIS A 121 11.36 -5.63 -8.60
CA HIS A 121 11.95 -4.33 -8.94
C HIS A 121 12.57 -4.29 -10.35
N SER A 122 12.78 -5.45 -10.98
CA SER A 122 13.23 -5.53 -12.37
C SER A 122 12.19 -4.93 -13.33
N GLN A 123 10.89 -5.04 -13.01
CA GLN A 123 9.81 -4.48 -13.82
C GLN A 123 9.70 -2.96 -13.68
N LEU A 124 9.94 -2.43 -12.48
CA LEU A 124 9.96 -0.97 -12.22
C LEU A 124 11.10 -0.26 -12.97
N LYS A 125 12.28 -0.90 -13.07
CA LYS A 125 13.41 -0.37 -13.86
C LYS A 125 13.10 -0.33 -15.36
N LYS A 126 12.47 -1.38 -15.89
CA LYS A 126 12.07 -1.44 -17.31
C LYS A 126 11.03 -0.38 -17.65
N ALA A 127 10.02 -0.19 -16.80
CA ALA A 127 9.00 0.85 -16.97
C ALA A 127 9.59 2.27 -17.00
N ARG A 128 10.55 2.58 -16.12
CA ARG A 128 11.27 3.87 -16.14
C ARG A 128 12.09 4.06 -17.41
N GLN A 129 12.86 3.05 -17.83
CA GLN A 129 13.66 3.15 -19.07
C GLN A 129 12.79 3.35 -20.31
N GLN A 130 11.61 2.76 -20.36
CA GLN A 130 10.69 2.89 -21.49
C GLN A 130 10.06 4.29 -21.57
N GLN A 131 9.81 4.95 -20.43
CA GLN A 131 9.39 6.36 -20.37
C GLN A 131 10.48 7.33 -20.83
N PHE A 132 11.75 7.06 -20.52
CA PHE A 132 12.87 7.88 -20.99
C PHE A 132 13.18 7.68 -22.48
N LYS A 133 12.83 6.53 -23.06
CA LYS A 133 13.00 6.26 -24.50
C LYS A 133 11.91 6.86 -25.40
N GLN A 134 10.78 7.27 -24.81
CA GLN A 134 9.66 7.89 -25.53
C GLN A 134 9.63 9.42 -25.37
N ARG A 135 10.68 10.00 -24.77
CA ARG A 135 10.91 11.44 -24.71
C ARG A 135 11.98 11.86 -25.70
#